data_AF-A0A2J8SR31-F1
#
_entry.id   AF-A0A2J8SR31-F1
#
_cell.length_a   1.000
_cell.length_b   1.000
_cell.length_c   1.000
_cell.angle_alpha   90.00
_cell.angle_beta   90.00
_cell.angle_gamma   90.00
#
_symmetry.space_group_name_H-M   'P 1'
#
loop_
_entity.id
_entity.type
_entity.pdbx_description
1 polymer ?
#
loop_
_entity_poly.entity_id
_entity_poly.type
_entity_poly.pdbx_seq_one_letter_code
_entity_poly.pdbx_strand_id
1 'polypeptide(L)' 'MYWTDWGEVPKIERAGMDGSSRFIIINSEIYWPNGLTLDYEEQKLYWADAKLNFIHKSNLDGTNRQAVVKGSLPH' A
#
# COMPACT_ATOMS: atom_id res chain seq x y z
N MET A 1 0.39 -3.20 -12.72
CA MET A 1 0.59 -1.87 -12.14
C MET A 1 -0.04 -1.80 -10.76
N TYR A 2 0.54 -1.01 -9.87
CA TYR A 2 0.05 -0.74 -8.51
C TYR A 2 0.02 0.76 -8.30
N TRP A 3 -0.99 1.27 -7.61
CA TRP A 3 -1.08 2.69 -7.28
C TRP A 3 -1.87 2.91 -5.99
N THR A 4 -1.68 4.09 -5.42
CA THR A 4 -2.40 4.56 -4.25
C THR A 4 -3.44 5.60 -4.65
N ASP A 5 -4.55 5.62 -3.94
CA ASP A 5 -5.60 6.62 -4.05
C ASP A 5 -5.92 7.11 -2.63
N TRP A 6 -5.85 8.42 -2.44
CA TRP A 6 -6.07 9.11 -1.17
C TRP A 6 -7.26 10.09 -1.26
N GLY A 7 -8.18 9.85 -2.22
CA GLY A 7 -9.45 10.57 -2.36
C GLY A 7 -10.47 10.19 -1.29
N GLU A 8 -11.77 10.27 -1.61
CA GLU A 8 -12.86 10.05 -0.64
C GLU A 8 -12.81 8.68 0.05
N VAL A 9 -12.39 7.64 -0.69
CA VAL A 9 -12.23 6.28 -0.18
C VAL A 9 -10.77 5.87 -0.39
N PRO A 10 -9.89 6.06 0.62
CA PRO A 10 -8.48 5.78 0.49
C PRO A 10 -8.24 4.27 0.32
N LYS A 11 -7.34 3.91 -0.60
CA LYS A 11 -7.14 2.53 -1.03
C LYS A 11 -5.83 2.35 -1.80
N ILE A 12 -5.37 1.10 -1.87
CA ILE A 12 -4.32 0.67 -2.79
C ILE A 12 -4.93 -0.32 -3.76
N GLU A 13 -4.66 -0.10 -5.04
CA GLU A 13 -5.23 -0.89 -6.13
C GLU A 13 -4.14 -1.49 -7.00
N ARG A 14 -4.51 -2.59 -7.67
CA ARG A 14 -3.67 -3.29 -8.64
C ARG A 14 -4.47 -3.55 -9.90
N ALA A 15 -3.81 -3.47 -11.05
CA ALA A 15 -4.33 -3.94 -12.34
C ALA A 15 -3.22 -4.58 -13.17
N GLY A 16 -3.59 -5.29 -14.24
CA GLY A 16 -2.68 -5.63 -15.33
C GLY A 16 -2.09 -4.37 -15.98
N MET A 17 -0.94 -4.48 -16.65
CA MET A 17 -0.35 -3.33 -17.36
C MET A 17 -1.16 -2.93 -18.60
N ASP A 18 -2.03 -3.81 -19.08
CA ASP A 18 -3.06 -3.59 -20.08
C ASP A 18 -4.33 -2.93 -19.50
N GLY A 19 -4.37 -2.64 -18.20
CA GLY A 19 -5.51 -2.07 -17.50
C GLY A 19 -6.62 -3.08 -17.15
N SER A 20 -6.46 -4.36 -17.51
CA SER A 20 -7.41 -5.40 -17.14
C SER A 20 -7.26 -5.81 -15.66
N SER A 21 -8.19 -6.60 -15.15
CA SER A 21 -8.09 -7.22 -13.82
C SER A 21 -7.78 -6.22 -12.70
N ARG A 22 -8.51 -5.10 -12.68
CA ARG A 22 -8.42 -4.08 -11.62
C ARG A 22 -9.09 -4.57 -10.34
N PHE A 23 -8.34 -4.60 -9.25
CA PHE A 23 -8.83 -5.00 -7.92
C PHE A 23 -8.25 -4.10 -6.82
N ILE A 24 -9.05 -3.89 -5.77
CA ILE A 24 -8.61 -3.22 -4.55
C ILE A 24 -7.91 -4.25 -3.67
N ILE A 25 -6.66 -4.00 -3.29
CA ILE A 25 -5.85 -4.91 -2.48
C ILE A 25 -5.72 -4.46 -1.02
N ILE A 26 -5.89 -3.17 -0.74
CA ILE A 26 -5.95 -2.62 0.62
C ILE A 26 -7.05 -1.56 0.67
N ASN A 27 -7.97 -1.70 1.63
CA ASN A 27 -9.10 -0.78 1.85
C ASN A 27 -9.41 -0.53 3.34
N SER A 28 -8.56 -1.03 4.24
CA SER A 28 -8.73 -0.93 5.68
C SER A 28 -7.50 -0.30 6.31
N GLU A 29 -7.68 0.46 7.40
CA GLU A 29 -6.59 1.13 8.13
C GLU A 29 -5.60 1.84 7.17
N ILE A 30 -6.15 2.68 6.30
CA ILE A 30 -5.46 3.46 5.28
C ILE A 30 -6.12 4.83 5.17
N TYR A 31 -5.34 5.87 4.98
CA TYR A 31 -5.83 7.24 4.92
C TYR A 31 -5.05 8.09 3.93
N TRP A 32 -3.76 8.32 4.13
CA TRP A 32 -2.91 9.08 3.20
C TRP A 32 -1.74 8.25 2.67
N PRO A 33 -2.01 7.26 1.79
CA PRO A 33 -0.99 6.42 1.20
C PRO A 33 -0.16 7.18 0.14
N ASN A 34 0.85 7.91 0.59
CA ASN A 34 1.63 8.80 -0.28
C ASN A 34 2.81 8.11 -0.96
N GLY A 35 3.33 7.03 -0.37
CA GLY A 35 4.48 6.28 -0.89
C GLY A 35 4.11 4.83 -1.16
N LEU A 36 4.61 4.28 -2.28
CA LEU A 36 4.41 2.90 -2.69
C LEU A 36 5.67 2.37 -3.39
N THR A 37 6.14 1.20 -2.98
CA THR A 37 7.24 0.50 -3.66
C THR A 37 7.08 -1.02 -3.56
N LEU A 38 7.82 -1.73 -4.42
CA LEU A 38 7.81 -3.18 -4.54
C LEU A 38 9.20 -3.71 -4.23
N ASP A 39 9.25 -4.79 -3.46
CA ASP A 39 10.42 -5.65 -3.32
C ASP A 39 10.23 -6.85 -4.26
N TYR A 40 11.04 -6.89 -5.32
CA TYR A 40 10.93 -7.90 -6.36
C TYR A 40 11.53 -9.25 -5.95
N GLU A 41 12.48 -9.27 -5.03
CA GLU A 41 13.11 -10.51 -4.56
C GLU A 41 12.16 -11.23 -3.59
N GLU A 42 11.62 -10.51 -2.62
CA GLU A 42 10.73 -11.06 -1.60
C GLU A 42 9.25 -11.08 -2.01
N GLN A 43 8.93 -10.52 -3.18
CA GLN A 43 7.56 -10.37 -3.69
C GLN A 43 6.65 -9.66 -2.66
N LYS A 44 7.12 -8.52 -2.15
CA LYS A 44 6.40 -7.71 -1.15
C LYS A 44 6.03 -6.34 -1.68
N LEU A 45 4.90 -5.84 -1.23
CA LEU A 45 4.45 -4.47 -1.43
C LEU A 45 4.67 -3.69 -0.14
N TYR A 46 5.30 -2.53 -0.25
CA TYR A 46 5.51 -1.60 0.87
C TYR A 46 4.79 -0.29 0.59
N TRP A 47 4.14 0.26 1.60
CA TRP A 47 3.53 1.58 1.52
C TRP A 47 3.70 2.37 2.81
N ALA A 48 3.72 3.69 2.65
CA ALA A 48 3.81 4.64 3.76
C ALA A 48 2.51 5.45 3.84
N ASP A 49 1.92 5.50 5.04
CA ASP A 49 0.73 6.32 5.32
C ASP A 49 1.12 7.55 6.14
N ALA A 50 0.96 8.74 5.55
CA ALA A 50 1.37 9.99 6.16
C ALA A 50 0.45 10.45 7.30
N LYS A 51 -0.82 10.02 7.30
CA LYS A 51 -1.76 10.39 8.37
C LYS A 51 -1.62 9.46 9.56
N LEU A 52 -1.52 8.16 9.29
CA LEU A 52 -1.47 7.13 10.32
C LEU A 52 -0.04 6.87 10.82
N ASN A 53 0.95 7.52 10.21
CA ASN A 53 2.36 7.54 10.61
C ASN A 53 2.95 6.13 10.77
N PHE A 54 2.88 5.35 9.69
CA PHE A 54 3.46 4.01 9.63
C PHE A 54 4.04 3.70 8.26
N ILE A 55 4.87 2.66 8.24
CA ILE A 55 5.24 1.94 7.03
C ILE A 55 4.80 0.48 7.23
N HIS A 56 3.98 -0.02 6.32
CA HIS A 56 3.51 -1.39 6.33
C HIS A 56 4.02 -2.15 5.10
N LYS A 57 4.00 -3.48 5.20
CA LYS A 57 4.27 -4.39 4.10
C LYS A 57 3.20 -5.46 4.00
N SER A 58 3.00 -5.99 2.80
CA SER A 58 2.15 -7.15 2.55
C SER A 58 2.71 -7.98 1.39
N ASN A 59 2.10 -9.12 1.11
CA ASN A 59 2.22 -9.78 -0.17
C ASN A 59 1.67 -8.89 -1.30
N LEU A 60 2.01 -9.21 -2.55
CA LEU A 60 1.57 -8.51 -3.77
C LEU A 60 0.05 -8.54 -4.04
N ASP A 61 -0.71 -9.33 -3.30
CA ASP A 61 -2.17 -9.44 -3.33
C ASP A 61 -2.85 -8.74 -2.13
N GLY A 62 -2.07 -8.13 -1.23
CA GLY A 62 -2.57 -7.49 0.00
C GLY A 62 -2.63 -8.42 1.23
N THR A 63 -2.36 -9.71 1.07
CA THR A 63 -2.37 -10.67 2.19
C THR A 63 -1.13 -10.55 3.08
N ASN A 64 -1.19 -11.10 4.29
CA ASN A 64 -0.10 -11.08 5.26
C ASN A 64 0.43 -9.65 5.54
N ARG A 65 -0.51 -8.72 5.76
CA ARG A 65 -0.19 -7.35 6.15
C ARG A 65 0.53 -7.33 7.50
N GLN A 66 1.70 -6.71 7.52
CA GLN A 66 2.55 -6.58 8.70
C GLN A 66 3.06 -5.15 8.80
N ALA A 67 3.24 -4.68 10.02
CA ALA A 67 3.87 -3.38 10.24
C ALA A 67 5.39 -3.51 10.20
N VAL A 68 6.04 -2.59 9.49
CA VAL A 68 7.50 -2.47 9.43
C VAL A 68 7.97 -1.41 10.41
N VAL A 69 7.29 -0.26 10.41
CA VAL A 69 7.51 0.84 11.34
C VAL A 69 6.17 1.31 11.87
N LYS A 70 6.05 1.43 13.20
CA LYS A 70 4.91 2.05 13.87
C LYS A 70 5.42 3.19 14.76
N GLY A 71 4.92 4.41 14.58
CA GLY A 71 5.21 5.54 15.46
C GLY A 71 5.90 6.71 14.77
N SER A 72 6.34 7.69 15.59
CA SER A 72 6.96 8.96 15.19
C SER A 72 8.16 8.75 14.26
N LEU A 73 7.92 8.69 12.95
CA LEU A 73 8.93 9.00 11.95
C LEU A 73 9.35 10.46 12.20
N PRO A 74 10.63 10.75 12.51
CA PRO A 74 11.07 12.13 12.66
C PRO A 74 10.82 12.88 11.36
N HIS A 75 10.09 13.99 11.46
CA HIS A 75 9.80 14.92 10.36
C HIS A 75 10.99 15.85 10.12
#